data_AF-A0A7R9DMB9-F1
#
_entry.id   AF-A0A7R9DMB9-F1
#
_cell.length_a   1.000
_cell.length_b   1.000
_cell.length_c   1.000
_cell.angle_alpha   90.00
_cell.angle_beta   90.00
_cell.angle_gamma   90.00
#
_symmetry.space_group_name_H-M   'P 1'
#
loop_
_entity.id
_entity.type
_entity.pdbx_description
1 polymer ?
#
loop_
_entity_poly.entity_id
_entity_poly.type
_entity_poly.pdbx_seq_one_letter_code
_entity_poly.pdbx_strand_id
1 'polypeptide(L)'
;MVVEGVCNTCSSNPTLSLGLAEHDACEKLLREIKEQLTIRSKEQRTSQEYARVSSSIRLRMKQYESEIQQLKEKLAQIAASYTITFQEAERRSRQVEHLESQKIQLQKVFID
;
A
#
# COMPACT_ATOMS: atom_id res chain seq x y z
N MET A 1 -53.00 1.41 -7.52
CA MET A 1 -52.30 0.26 -8.15
C MET A 1 -51.44 0.85 -9.25
N VAL A 2 -50.11 0.82 -9.25
CA VAL A 2 -49.13 0.01 -8.51
C VAL A 2 -48.02 0.95 -8.02
N VAL A 3 -47.70 0.84 -6.74
CA VAL A 3 -46.51 1.36 -6.06
C VAL A 3 -45.40 0.32 -6.26
N GLU A 4 -44.30 0.59 -6.95
CA GLU A 4 -42.98 -0.11 -6.84
C GLU A 4 -41.95 0.73 -7.62
N GLY A 5 -40.72 1.03 -7.17
CA GLY A 5 -40.02 0.70 -5.95
C GLY A 5 -38.71 1.52 -5.94
N VAL A 6 -38.37 2.06 -4.78
CA VAL A 6 -37.01 2.55 -4.51
C VAL A 6 -36.09 1.35 -4.69
N CYS A 7 -35.19 1.40 -5.66
CA CYS A 7 -34.17 0.36 -5.80
C CYS A 7 -33.13 0.57 -4.69
N ASN A 8 -33.50 0.10 -3.49
CA ASN A 8 -32.64 -0.05 -2.34
C ASN A 8 -31.84 -1.35 -2.53
N THR A 9 -30.79 -1.29 -3.34
CA THR A 9 -29.77 -2.33 -3.36
C THR A 9 -28.45 -1.73 -2.94
N CYS A 10 -27.96 -2.23 -1.82
CA CYS A 10 -26.61 -2.07 -1.32
C CYS A 10 -25.63 -2.52 -2.42
N SER A 11 -25.24 -1.59 -3.29
CA SER A 11 -24.28 -1.88 -4.33
C SER A 11 -22.89 -1.71 -3.74
N SER A 12 -22.43 -2.74 -3.03
CA SER A 12 -21.00 -2.94 -2.78
C SER A 12 -20.35 -3.11 -4.15
N ASN A 13 -19.98 -2.00 -4.78
CA ASN A 13 -19.32 -1.98 -6.07
C ASN A 13 -17.97 -2.69 -5.89
N PRO A 14 -17.77 -3.90 -6.44
CA PRO A 14 -16.57 -4.71 -6.16
C PRO A 14 -15.28 -3.98 -6.58
N THR A 15 -15.37 -3.01 -7.47
CA THR A 15 -14.26 -2.14 -7.93
C THR A 15 -13.78 -1.15 -6.86
N LEU A 16 -14.59 -0.86 -5.83
CA LEU A 16 -14.22 -0.04 -4.68
C LEU A 16 -13.38 -0.79 -3.65
N SER A 17 -13.59 -2.10 -3.51
CA SER A 17 -12.90 -2.92 -2.50
C SER A 17 -11.47 -3.29 -2.87
N LEU A 18 -11.16 -3.45 -4.17
CA LEU A 18 -9.86 -3.98 -4.60
C LEU A 18 -8.70 -3.02 -4.28
N GLY A 19 -8.87 -1.72 -4.57
CA GLY A 19 -7.83 -0.72 -4.31
C GLY A 19 -7.62 -0.42 -2.82
N LEU A 20 -8.66 -0.57 -2.00
CA LEU A 20 -8.54 -0.40 -0.54
C LEU A 20 -7.79 -1.58 0.09
N ALA A 21 -8.08 -2.82 -0.34
CA ALA A 21 -7.39 -4.00 0.18
C ALA A 21 -5.89 -4.00 -0.18
N GLU A 22 -5.54 -3.58 -1.39
CA GLU A 22 -4.14 -3.48 -1.83
C GLU A 22 -3.40 -2.36 -1.11
N HIS A 23 -4.06 -1.22 -0.87
CA HIS A 23 -3.51 -0.15 -0.05
C HIS A 23 -3.28 -0.61 1.40
N ASP A 24 -4.25 -1.27 2.02
CA ASP A 24 -4.13 -1.78 3.39
C ASP A 24 -3.03 -2.84 3.52
N ALA A 25 -2.83 -3.66 2.48
CA ALA A 25 -1.72 -4.60 2.40
C ALA A 25 -0.36 -3.86 2.38
N CYS A 26 -0.24 -2.80 1.57
CA CYS A 26 0.95 -1.95 1.55
C CYS A 26 1.21 -1.32 2.93
N GLU A 27 0.19 -0.78 3.59
CA GLU A 27 0.33 -0.19 4.94
C GLU A 27 0.74 -1.23 5.99
N LYS A 28 0.19 -2.45 5.89
CA LYS A 28 0.60 -3.56 6.75
C LYS A 28 2.07 -3.91 6.54
N LEU A 29 2.51 -4.06 5.30
CA LEU A 29 3.91 -4.34 4.98
C LEU A 29 4.83 -3.22 5.50
N LEU A 30 4.44 -1.96 5.35
CA LEU A 30 5.18 -0.83 5.90
C LEU A 30 5.32 -0.92 7.43
N ARG A 31 4.23 -1.22 8.15
CA ARG A 31 4.27 -1.40 9.61
C ARG A 31 5.24 -2.50 10.01
N GLU A 32 5.21 -3.64 9.33
CA GLU A 32 6.12 -4.75 9.57
C GLU A 32 7.59 -4.37 9.33
N ILE A 33 7.88 -3.56 8.29
CA ILE A 33 9.24 -3.08 8.05
C ILE A 33 9.69 -2.11 9.16
N LYS A 34 8.83 -1.20 9.61
CA LYS A 34 9.13 -0.28 10.71
C LYS A 34 9.40 -1.01 12.02
N GLU A 35 8.66 -2.09 12.28
CA GLU A 35 8.92 -2.95 13.43
C GLU A 35 10.28 -3.64 13.33
N GLN A 36 10.63 -4.18 12.17
CA GLN A 36 11.97 -4.75 11.95
C GLN A 36 13.09 -3.72 12.09
N LEU A 37 12.89 -2.47 11.65
CA LEU A 37 13.84 -1.37 11.86
C LEU A 37 14.04 -1.08 13.35
N THR A 38 12.96 -1.13 14.15
CA THR A 38 13.01 -0.95 15.60
C THR A 38 13.75 -2.09 16.30
N ILE A 39 13.64 -3.32 15.77
CA ILE A 39 14.43 -4.46 16.25
C ILE A 39 15.90 -4.24 15.90
N ARG A 40 16.20 -3.92 14.63
CA ARG A 40 17.56 -3.64 14.15
C ARG A 40 18.27 -2.57 14.97
N SER A 41 17.57 -1.50 15.37
CA SER A 41 18.18 -0.40 16.15
C SER A 41 18.62 -0.81 17.55
N LYS A 42 18.14 -1.93 18.08
CA LYS A 42 18.54 -2.49 19.38
C LYS A 42 19.72 -3.46 19.27
N GLU A 43 20.00 -3.94 18.05
CA GLU A 43 21.08 -4.88 17.78
C GLU A 43 22.42 -4.18 17.57
N GLN A 44 23.51 -4.82 17.98
CA GLN A 44 24.86 -4.33 17.69
C GLN A 44 25.17 -4.47 16.20
N ARG A 45 25.74 -3.43 15.57
CA ARG A 45 26.02 -3.40 14.11
C ARG A 45 26.88 -4.56 13.61
N THR A 46 27.72 -5.14 14.46
CA THR A 46 28.59 -6.28 14.14
C THR A 46 27.94 -7.64 14.42
N SER A 47 26.75 -7.68 15.01
CA SER A 47 26.07 -8.92 15.35
C SER A 47 25.50 -9.60 14.10
N GLN A 48 25.46 -10.93 14.15
CA GLN A 48 24.82 -11.73 13.11
C GLN A 48 23.33 -11.40 13.00
N GLU A 49 22.67 -11.11 14.12
CA GLU A 49 21.25 -10.72 14.15
C GLU A 49 21.03 -9.37 13.44
N TYR A 50 21.90 -8.38 13.63
CA TYR A 50 21.82 -7.13 12.88
C TYR A 50 21.90 -7.37 11.37
N ALA A 51 22.83 -8.23 10.93
CA ALA A 51 22.98 -8.58 9.52
C ALA A 51 21.75 -9.33 8.98
N ARG A 52 21.18 -10.25 9.76
CA ARG A 52 19.98 -11.03 9.43
C ARG A 52 18.76 -10.12 9.29
N VAL A 53 18.48 -9.30 10.30
CA VAL A 53 17.36 -8.35 10.30
C VAL A 53 17.52 -7.33 9.17
N SER A 54 18.73 -6.80 8.94
CA SER A 54 18.99 -5.87 7.83
C SER A 54 18.73 -6.49 6.46
N SER A 55 19.05 -7.76 6.28
CA SER A 55 18.77 -8.49 5.04
C SER A 55 17.27 -8.70 4.83
N SER A 56 16.55 -9.05 5.89
CA SER A 56 15.09 -9.15 5.87
C SER A 56 14.42 -7.82 5.52
N ILE A 57 14.88 -6.72 6.12
CA ILE A 57 14.36 -5.38 5.83
C ILE A 57 14.55 -5.02 4.35
N ARG A 58 15.74 -5.23 3.78
CA ARG A 58 16.00 -4.97 2.36
C ARG A 58 15.06 -5.75 1.44
N LEU A 59 14.82 -7.03 1.75
CA LEU A 59 13.89 -7.86 0.97
C LEU A 59 12.47 -7.29 1.02
N ARG A 60 11.97 -6.97 2.22
CA ARG A 60 10.61 -6.43 2.39
C ARG A 60 10.45 -5.04 1.78
N MET A 61 11.48 -4.20 1.82
CA MET A 61 11.48 -2.90 1.14
C MET A 61 11.34 -3.06 -0.38
N LYS A 62 12.02 -4.03 -0.99
CA LYS A 62 11.83 -4.35 -2.42
C LYS A 62 10.42 -4.84 -2.72
N GLN A 63 9.86 -5.68 -1.84
CA GLN A 63 8.48 -6.13 -1.97
C GLN A 63 7.50 -4.94 -1.92
N TYR A 64 7.67 -4.05 -0.94
CA TYR A 64 6.83 -2.85 -0.79
C TYR A 64 6.89 -1.95 -2.03
N GLU A 65 8.09 -1.75 -2.59
CA GLU A 65 8.24 -1.01 -3.85
C GLU A 65 7.51 -1.67 -5.02
N SER A 66 7.58 -3.00 -5.14
CA SER A 66 6.86 -3.74 -6.17
C SER A 66 5.33 -3.64 -6.00
N GLU A 67 4.82 -3.74 -4.76
CA GLU A 67 3.39 -3.64 -4.48
C GLU A 67 2.84 -2.25 -4.81
N ILE A 68 3.57 -1.17 -4.48
CA ILE A 68 3.20 0.20 -4.88
C ILE A 68 3.15 0.32 -6.41
N GLN A 69 4.15 -0.22 -7.11
CA GLN A 69 4.19 -0.14 -8.57
C GLN A 69 3.03 -0.90 -9.21
N GLN A 70 2.69 -2.09 -8.70
CA GLN A 70 1.52 -2.84 -9.15
C GLN A 70 0.21 -2.09 -8.88
N LEU A 71 0.09 -1.44 -7.72
CA LEU A 71 -1.08 -0.63 -7.37
C LEU A 71 -1.24 0.56 -8.33
N LYS A 72 -0.13 1.21 -8.72
CA LYS A 72 -0.12 2.28 -9.73
C LYS A 72 -0.62 1.81 -11.09
N GLU A 73 -0.09 0.68 -11.56
CA GLU A 73 -0.46 0.12 -12.86
C GLU A 73 -1.93 -0.29 -12.89
N LYS A 74 -2.41 -0.94 -11.83
CA LYS A 74 -3.83 -1.29 -11.68
C LYS A 74 -4.71 -0.05 -11.65
N LEU A 75 -4.33 0.98 -10.89
CA LEU A 75 -5.09 2.23 -10.84
C LEU A 75 -5.17 2.90 -12.22
N ALA A 76 -4.06 2.94 -12.97
CA ALA A 76 -4.02 3.50 -14.31
C ALA A 76 -4.95 2.74 -15.28
N GLN A 77 -4.96 1.40 -15.22
CA GLN A 77 -5.85 0.56 -16.04
C GLN A 77 -7.33 0.78 -15.68
N ILE A 78 -7.66 0.84 -14.39
CA ILE A 78 -9.03 1.06 -13.91
C ILE A 78 -9.53 2.46 -14.29
N ALA A 79 -8.67 3.47 -14.21
CA ALA A 79 -8.98 4.83 -14.61
C ALA A 79 -9.17 4.94 -16.14
N ALA A 80 -8.29 4.32 -16.94
CA ALA A 80 -8.37 4.34 -18.40
C ALA A 80 -9.59 3.58 -18.95
N SER A 81 -10.08 2.58 -18.23
CA SER A 81 -11.30 1.84 -18.58
C SER A 81 -12.59 2.55 -18.15
N TYR A 82 -12.51 3.74 -17.56
CA TYR A 82 -13.64 4.49 -16.99
C TYR A 82 -14.47 3.67 -15.98
N THR A 83 -13.86 2.66 -15.35
CA THR A 83 -14.53 1.80 -14.38
C THR A 83 -14.80 2.53 -13.06
N ILE A 84 -14.03 3.59 -12.78
CA ILE A 84 -14.20 4.48 -11.62
C ILE A 84 -14.37 5.94 -12.07
N THR A 85 -14.99 6.76 -11.21
CA THR A 85 -15.12 8.20 -11.46
C THR A 85 -13.76 8.89 -11.37
N PHE A 86 -13.63 10.05 -12.02
CA PHE A 86 -12.43 10.88 -11.92
C PHE A 86 -12.06 11.19 -10.46
N GLN A 87 -13.05 11.56 -9.64
CA GLN A 87 -12.84 11.87 -8.23
C GLN A 87 -12.30 10.66 -7.44
N GLU A 88 -12.78 9.45 -7.74
CA GLU A 88 -12.30 8.23 -7.08
C GLU A 88 -10.89 7.86 -7.57
N ALA A 89 -10.60 8.05 -8.85
CA ALA A 89 -9.24 7.88 -9.39
C ALA A 89 -8.26 8.86 -8.73
N GLU A 90 -8.63 10.12 -8.57
CA GLU A 90 -7.83 11.13 -7.89
C GLU A 90 -7.61 10.77 -6.41
N ARG A 91 -8.66 10.35 -5.70
CA ARG A 91 -8.56 9.91 -4.30
C ARG A 91 -7.54 8.79 -4.16
N ARG A 92 -7.60 7.78 -5.03
CA ARG A 92 -6.66 6.65 -5.02
C ARG A 92 -5.24 7.04 -5.43
N SER A 93 -5.07 7.99 -6.37
CA SER A 93 -3.75 8.51 -6.73
C SER A 93 -3.06 9.12 -5.50
N ARG A 94 -3.79 9.92 -4.72
CA ARG A 94 -3.27 10.51 -3.48
C ARG A 94 -2.86 9.45 -2.45
N GLN A 95 -3.60 8.33 -2.37
CA GLN A 95 -3.23 7.21 -1.49
C GLN A 95 -1.91 6.57 -1.92
N VAL A 96 -1.70 6.36 -3.21
CA VAL A 96 -0.43 5.86 -3.75
C VAL A 96 0.71 6.83 -3.50
N GLU A 97 0.52 8.12 -3.75
CA GLU A 97 1.51 9.17 -3.50
C GLU A 97 1.94 9.21 -2.02
N HIS A 98 0.99 8.95 -1.11
CA HIS A 98 1.30 8.79 0.30
C HIS A 98 2.22 7.60 0.57
N LEU A 99 1.92 6.43 -0.02
CA LEU A 99 2.76 5.22 0.11
C LEU A 99 4.17 5.45 -0.46
N GLU A 100 4.31 6.18 -1.58
CA GLU A 100 5.60 6.55 -2.17
C GLU A 100 6.39 7.50 -1.26
N SER A 101 5.71 8.48 -0.66
CA SER A 101 6.32 9.39 0.31
C SER A 101 6.85 8.62 1.53
N GLN A 102 6.07 7.66 2.03
CA GLN A 102 6.48 6.77 3.10
C GLN A 102 7.65 5.86 2.70
N LYS A 103 7.72 5.40 1.44
CA LYS A 103 8.88 4.64 0.90
C LYS A 103 10.17 5.44 1.01
N ILE A 104 10.13 6.72 0.62
CA ILE A 104 11.29 7.61 0.68
C ILE A 104 11.75 7.81 2.13
N GLN A 105 10.82 8.03 3.05
CA GLN A 105 11.13 8.13 4.48
C GLN A 105 11.75 6.83 5.03
N LEU A 106 11.20 5.69 4.64
CA LEU A 106 11.68 4.37 5.04
C LEU A 106 13.12 4.13 4.57
N GLN A 107 13.43 4.51 3.33
CA GLN A 107 14.79 4.42 2.78
C GLN A 107 15.79 5.26 3.56
N LYS A 108 15.42 6.48 3.95
CA LYS A 108 16.27 7.35 4.79
C LYS A 108 16.58 6.69 6.13
N VAL A 109 15.55 6.27 6.86
CA VAL A 109 15.70 5.61 8.17
C VAL A 109 16.50 4.30 8.08
N PHE A 110 16.46 3.60 6.95
CA PHE A 110 17.28 2.40 6.76
C PHE A 110 18.78 2.72 6.59
N ILE A 111 19.10 3.82 5.91
CA ILE A 111 20.48 4.24 5.60
C ILE A 111 21.14 4.91 6.83
N ASP A 112 20.36 5.67 7.61
CA ASP A 112 20.77 6.25 8.90
C ASP A 112 21.10 5.15 9.96
#